data_AF-A0A3R9P9Z6-F1
#
_entry.id   AF-A0A3R9P9Z6-F1
#
_cell.length_a   1.000
_cell.length_b   1.000
_cell.length_c   1.000
_cell.angle_alpha   90.00
_cell.angle_beta   90.00
_cell.angle_gamma   90.00
#
_symmetry.space_group_name_H-M   'P 1'
#
loop_
_entity.id
_entity.type
_entity.pdbx_description
1 polymer ?
#
loop_
_entity_poly.entity_id
_entity_poly.type
_entity_poly.pdbx_seq_one_letter_code
_entity_poly.pdbx_strand_id
1 'polypeptide(L)'
;MTTRLRNPFKVRTSEKIDSDVSFLRIYSPSILDTLIEKQREEKLWNNVLFIRSSPGAGKTSLLRIFEPNTLVALFNNRSQAKLKDLKEYLRKLGVLDNDSIKLLGISLQCTRNYEILEDLPINDVQKKRLFFALLNARIVTATLRGIITLQQKSFPNDLEKITINYKNEHGYFRGLQFPCNGQILYKWAEDIEAKVYAALDSFLPIEKIQPEGHEELFAFNAFSSDNIFYSGNLISERILFMFDDTHKLSVKQRKVLITYIIEQRREHTIWISERLEALSPKENLRSYLKRDYEEINLEEIWQNKESKFRNIVSNVASRRAEASSEDINSFEEHLEEYNNEEAYDENYEAAYAKSIGTIHKIASFNQTHKFDNWITYLEEFEGTKLERAWMARSTEIVVRRHVDNRQLSLDVPFTVNELKSLIASDIKNASEYLISHENNIPYYYGFERLVKLSSFNIDQFLQLSADLYESMLSKSMLSNKIAAKSITLTTSEQEKIIRRVVNQRWKELNILIPYAEPVKKFLTKVQEFAFKETNRTTVPYAPGVTGFAIKAPNNTRLIPDEHWLENERFSGLINVLSTCLSYNLLEKRTIKQGKRGAEAVDVFYLNRWLCMYFKLPLGYGGWRHIKSDELLKWTK
;
A
#
# COMPACT_ATOMS: atom_id res chain seq x y z
N MET A 1 22.82 1.30 -24.32
CA MET A 1 23.38 2.24 -23.32
C MET A 1 22.41 2.31 -22.15
N THR A 2 22.78 1.85 -20.96
CA THR A 2 21.92 1.97 -19.76
C THR A 2 21.93 3.43 -19.31
N THR A 3 20.84 4.15 -19.53
CA THR A 3 20.58 5.48 -18.96
C THR A 3 20.47 5.34 -17.44
N ARG A 4 21.59 5.51 -16.72
CA ARG A 4 21.54 5.63 -15.25
C ARG A 4 20.83 6.94 -14.92
N LEU A 5 19.90 6.88 -13.97
CA LEU A 5 19.12 8.03 -13.54
C LEU A 5 19.87 8.77 -12.43
N ARG A 6 19.90 10.10 -12.47
CA ARG A 6 20.50 10.90 -11.38
C ARG A 6 19.81 10.66 -10.04
N ASN A 7 18.48 10.64 -10.03
CA ASN A 7 17.69 10.34 -8.84
C ASN A 7 16.68 9.21 -9.15
N PRO A 8 17.06 7.95 -8.92
CA PRO A 8 16.20 6.80 -9.21
C PRO A 8 14.93 6.75 -8.36
N PHE A 9 14.88 7.40 -7.19
CA PHE A 9 13.69 7.43 -6.32
C PHE A 9 12.52 8.22 -6.94
N LYS A 10 12.78 9.15 -7.87
CA LYS A 10 11.73 9.90 -8.60
C LYS A 10 10.98 9.03 -9.61
N VAL A 11 11.53 7.89 -10.05
CA VAL A 11 10.88 6.96 -10.98
C VAL A 11 9.97 6.01 -10.21
N ARG A 12 8.73 6.44 -10.01
CA ARG A 12 7.75 5.74 -9.16
C ARG A 12 6.85 4.77 -9.92
N THR A 13 6.53 5.08 -11.17
CA THR A 13 5.70 4.24 -12.05
C THR A 13 6.58 3.25 -12.79
N SER A 14 6.29 1.96 -12.64
CA SER A 14 7.05 0.89 -13.29
C SER A 14 7.05 1.06 -14.82
N GLU A 15 5.93 1.45 -15.40
CA GLU A 15 5.75 1.71 -16.84
C GLU A 15 6.74 2.76 -17.39
N LYS A 16 7.20 3.70 -16.57
CA LYS A 16 8.17 4.73 -16.97
C LYS A 16 9.62 4.23 -16.97
N ILE A 17 9.85 2.96 -16.67
CA ILE A 17 11.18 2.35 -16.71
C ILE A 17 11.38 1.77 -18.10
N ASP A 18 12.22 2.46 -18.88
CA ASP A 18 12.45 2.24 -20.32
C ASP A 18 12.89 0.82 -20.71
N SER A 19 13.46 0.03 -19.78
CA SER A 19 13.88 -1.35 -20.07
C SER A 19 13.57 -2.32 -18.94
N ASP A 20 13.24 -3.56 -19.29
CA ASP A 20 12.99 -4.63 -18.32
C ASP A 20 14.23 -4.94 -17.48
N VAL A 21 15.43 -4.79 -18.04
CA VAL A 21 16.68 -4.95 -17.30
C VAL A 21 16.81 -3.89 -16.21
N SER A 22 16.49 -2.62 -16.50
CA SER A 22 16.47 -1.56 -15.49
C SER A 22 15.41 -1.82 -14.42
N PHE A 23 14.23 -2.32 -14.82
CA PHE A 23 13.17 -2.70 -13.89
C PHE A 23 13.62 -3.83 -12.94
N LEU A 24 14.18 -4.91 -13.48
CA LEU A 24 14.70 -6.05 -12.71
C LEU A 24 15.80 -5.64 -11.71
N ARG A 25 16.59 -4.61 -12.02
CA ARG A 25 17.64 -4.10 -11.11
C ARG A 25 17.04 -3.45 -9.86
N ILE A 26 15.95 -2.71 -10.00
CA ILE A 26 15.33 -1.96 -8.89
C ILE A 26 14.18 -2.71 -8.21
N TYR A 27 13.77 -3.86 -8.72
CA TYR A 27 12.70 -4.69 -8.15
C TYR A 27 13.17 -5.44 -6.90
N SER A 28 12.32 -5.48 -5.87
CA SER A 28 12.59 -6.21 -4.63
C SER A 28 11.86 -7.56 -4.63
N PRO A 29 12.57 -8.72 -4.57
CA PRO A 29 11.93 -10.04 -4.63
C PRO A 29 11.03 -10.39 -3.45
N SER A 30 11.26 -9.78 -2.27
CA SER A 30 10.57 -10.13 -1.02
C SER A 30 9.06 -9.87 -1.05
N ILE A 31 8.56 -9.06 -1.99
CA ILE A 31 7.11 -8.89 -2.20
C ILE A 31 6.42 -10.18 -2.68
N LEU A 32 7.18 -11.11 -3.28
CA LEU A 32 6.67 -12.39 -3.78
C LEU A 32 6.41 -13.42 -2.66
N ASP A 33 6.84 -13.16 -1.42
CA ASP A 33 6.59 -14.02 -0.27
C ASP A 33 5.11 -14.35 -0.11
N THR A 34 4.23 -13.36 -0.28
CA THR A 34 2.78 -13.54 -0.16
C THR A 34 2.24 -14.51 -1.22
N LEU A 35 2.75 -14.43 -2.44
CA LEU A 35 2.34 -15.33 -3.51
C LEU A 35 2.82 -16.76 -3.21
N ILE A 36 4.02 -16.92 -2.65
CA ILE A 36 4.53 -18.22 -2.21
C ILE A 36 3.67 -18.79 -1.08
N GLU A 37 3.26 -17.97 -0.11
CA GLU A 37 2.33 -18.39 0.95
C GLU A 37 1.00 -18.89 0.35
N LYS A 38 0.40 -18.15 -0.59
CA LYS A 38 -0.84 -18.57 -1.29
C LYS A 38 -0.67 -19.83 -2.15
N GLN A 39 0.50 -20.01 -2.75
CA GLN A 39 0.79 -21.23 -3.50
C GLN A 39 0.87 -22.45 -2.58
N ARG A 40 1.47 -22.31 -1.38
CA ARG A 40 1.51 -23.40 -0.39
C ARG A 40 0.12 -23.80 0.11
N GLU A 41 -0.81 -22.84 0.11
CA GLU A 41 -2.22 -23.09 0.40
C GLU A 41 -3.02 -23.61 -0.82
N GLU A 42 -2.37 -23.88 -1.96
CA GLU A 42 -2.98 -24.29 -3.23
C GLU A 42 -4.04 -23.30 -3.76
N LYS A 43 -3.89 -22.02 -3.42
CA LYS A 43 -4.86 -20.95 -3.70
C LYS A 43 -4.41 -19.97 -4.79
N LEU A 44 -3.17 -20.07 -5.24
CA LEU A 44 -2.55 -19.14 -6.21
C LEU A 44 -2.91 -19.47 -7.67
N TRP A 45 -2.81 -20.74 -8.04
CA TRP A 45 -2.98 -21.24 -9.39
C TRP A 45 -4.36 -21.89 -9.54
N ASN A 46 -4.90 -21.91 -10.76
CA ASN A 46 -6.24 -22.44 -11.08
C ASN A 46 -7.34 -21.80 -10.22
N ASN A 47 -7.20 -20.50 -9.95
CA ASN A 47 -8.11 -19.73 -9.13
C ASN A 47 -8.17 -18.27 -9.61
N VAL A 48 -9.19 -17.55 -9.14
CA VAL A 48 -9.33 -16.11 -9.31
C VAL A 48 -8.76 -15.40 -8.10
N LEU A 49 -7.72 -14.60 -8.32
CA LEU A 49 -7.02 -13.85 -7.28
C LEU A 49 -7.21 -12.35 -7.48
N PHE A 50 -7.77 -11.67 -6.49
CA PHE A 50 -7.84 -10.22 -6.44
C PHE A 50 -6.61 -9.65 -5.74
N ILE A 51 -5.89 -8.77 -6.42
CA ILE A 51 -4.78 -8.00 -5.86
C ILE A 51 -5.24 -6.56 -5.70
N ARG A 52 -5.49 -6.17 -4.45
CA ARG A 52 -6.04 -4.86 -4.09
C ARG A 52 -5.06 -4.08 -3.26
N SER A 53 -5.15 -2.77 -3.38
CA SER A 53 -4.41 -1.81 -2.57
C SER A 53 -4.82 -0.39 -2.93
N SER A 54 -4.43 0.56 -2.10
CA SER A 54 -4.46 1.98 -2.47
C SER A 54 -3.55 2.27 -3.69
N PRO A 55 -3.65 3.46 -4.30
CA PRO A 55 -2.72 3.87 -5.34
C PRO A 55 -1.26 3.77 -4.88
N GLY A 56 -0.38 3.26 -5.75
CA GLY A 56 1.08 3.29 -5.51
C GLY A 56 1.67 2.14 -4.67
N ALA A 57 0.87 1.18 -4.18
CA ALA A 57 1.41 0.05 -3.40
C ALA A 57 2.24 -0.98 -4.21
N GLY A 58 2.32 -0.84 -5.55
CA GLY A 58 3.19 -1.67 -6.40
C GLY A 58 2.50 -2.81 -7.16
N LYS A 59 1.17 -2.78 -7.34
CA LYS A 59 0.42 -3.83 -8.07
C LYS A 59 0.93 -4.07 -9.50
N THR A 60 1.03 -3.02 -10.32
CA THR A 60 1.54 -3.11 -11.69
C THR A 60 2.98 -3.64 -11.73
N SER A 61 3.82 -3.24 -10.77
CA SER A 61 5.18 -3.80 -10.64
C SER A 61 5.16 -5.29 -10.31
N LEU A 62 4.25 -5.73 -9.43
CA LEU A 62 4.09 -7.14 -9.09
C LEU A 62 3.65 -7.98 -10.29
N LEU A 63 2.68 -7.48 -11.08
CA LEU A 63 2.21 -8.16 -12.29
C LEU A 63 3.28 -8.18 -13.40
N ARG A 64 4.00 -7.08 -13.61
CA ARG A 64 5.03 -6.96 -14.66
C ARG A 64 6.11 -8.04 -14.59
N ILE A 65 6.41 -8.57 -13.40
CA ILE A 65 7.38 -9.67 -13.24
C ILE A 65 6.98 -10.95 -13.98
N PHE A 66 5.68 -11.20 -14.10
CA PHE A 66 5.14 -12.39 -14.77
C PHE A 66 4.93 -12.15 -16.27
N GLU A 67 5.20 -10.96 -16.79
CA GLU A 67 5.09 -10.65 -18.20
C GLU A 67 6.19 -11.36 -19.02
N PRO A 68 5.88 -11.84 -20.24
CA PRO A 68 6.83 -12.56 -21.08
C PRO A 68 8.13 -11.81 -21.33
N ASN A 69 8.09 -10.51 -21.59
CA ASN A 69 9.29 -9.68 -21.81
C ASN A 69 10.20 -9.68 -20.58
N THR A 70 9.63 -9.51 -19.39
CA THR A 70 10.38 -9.50 -18.12
C THR A 70 10.97 -10.88 -17.81
N LEU A 71 10.20 -11.95 -18.04
CA LEU A 71 10.67 -13.33 -17.82
C LEU A 71 11.83 -13.68 -18.77
N VAL A 72 11.72 -13.31 -20.05
CA VAL A 72 12.79 -13.47 -21.05
C VAL A 72 14.02 -12.65 -20.65
N ALA A 73 13.85 -11.40 -20.25
CA ALA A 73 14.96 -10.56 -19.79
C ALA A 73 15.67 -11.17 -18.57
N LEU A 74 14.90 -11.72 -17.62
CA LEU A 74 15.47 -12.41 -16.45
C LEU A 74 16.21 -13.69 -16.83
N PHE A 75 15.66 -14.48 -17.76
CA PHE A 75 16.24 -15.72 -18.26
C PHE A 75 17.55 -15.47 -19.02
N ASN A 76 17.58 -14.45 -19.89
CA ASN A 76 18.77 -14.07 -20.65
C ASN A 76 19.88 -13.50 -19.75
N ASN A 77 19.53 -12.90 -18.61
CA ASN A 77 20.47 -12.40 -17.62
C ASN A 77 20.71 -13.43 -16.48
N ARG A 78 20.71 -14.73 -16.81
CA ARG A 78 20.82 -15.81 -15.81
C ARG A 78 22.09 -15.79 -14.96
N SER A 79 23.20 -15.31 -15.52
CA SER A 79 24.51 -15.23 -14.84
C SER A 79 24.66 -14.07 -13.85
N GLN A 80 23.73 -13.09 -13.83
CA GLN A 80 23.84 -11.95 -12.92
C GLN A 80 23.52 -12.35 -11.48
N ALA A 81 24.52 -12.25 -10.59
CA ALA A 81 24.40 -12.58 -9.17
C ALA A 81 23.24 -11.84 -8.48
N LYS A 82 23.03 -10.55 -8.80
CA LYS A 82 21.97 -9.70 -8.21
C LYS A 82 20.54 -10.15 -8.52
N LEU A 83 20.36 -11.02 -9.51
CA LEU A 83 19.06 -11.58 -9.92
C LEU A 83 18.86 -13.01 -9.41
N LYS A 84 19.85 -13.60 -8.71
CA LYS A 84 19.78 -14.97 -8.21
C LYS A 84 18.60 -15.15 -7.26
N ASP A 85 18.44 -14.24 -6.30
CA ASP A 85 17.34 -14.28 -5.34
C ASP A 85 15.99 -14.26 -6.05
N LEU A 86 15.76 -13.32 -6.97
CA LEU A 86 14.50 -13.22 -7.74
C LEU A 86 14.17 -14.52 -8.48
N LYS A 87 15.18 -15.16 -9.09
CA LYS A 87 14.99 -16.45 -9.78
C LYS A 87 14.57 -17.55 -8.81
N GLU A 88 15.12 -17.58 -7.60
CA GLU A 88 14.74 -18.56 -6.59
C GLU A 88 13.26 -18.40 -6.18
N TYR A 89 12.79 -17.16 -6.00
CA TYR A 89 11.37 -16.90 -5.73
C TYR A 89 10.47 -17.38 -6.88
N LEU A 90 10.84 -17.05 -8.13
CA LEU A 90 10.06 -17.48 -9.29
C LEU A 90 10.10 -19.00 -9.53
N ARG A 91 11.19 -19.68 -9.15
CA ARG A 91 11.28 -21.14 -9.13
C ARG A 91 10.34 -21.75 -8.10
N LYS A 92 10.29 -21.20 -6.88
CA LYS A 92 9.34 -21.64 -5.85
C LYS A 92 7.90 -21.52 -6.35
N LEU A 93 7.61 -20.46 -7.11
CA LEU A 93 6.32 -20.22 -7.76
C LEU A 93 6.01 -21.14 -8.97
N GLY A 94 7.00 -21.91 -9.46
CA GLY A 94 6.83 -22.75 -10.65
C GLY A 94 6.77 -21.95 -11.96
N VAL A 95 7.33 -20.73 -11.99
CA VAL A 95 7.29 -19.83 -13.15
C VAL A 95 8.40 -20.13 -14.15
N LEU A 96 9.56 -20.57 -13.66
CA LEU A 96 10.75 -20.90 -14.46
C LEU A 96 11.57 -22.01 -13.78
N ASP A 97 12.35 -22.75 -14.55
CA ASP A 97 13.34 -23.71 -14.04
C ASP A 97 14.78 -23.28 -14.40
N ASN A 98 15.71 -24.23 -14.58
CA ASN A 98 17.07 -23.90 -15.03
C ASN A 98 17.15 -23.64 -16.54
N ASP A 99 16.26 -24.25 -17.31
CA ASP A 99 16.43 -24.47 -18.75
C ASP A 99 15.33 -23.81 -19.59
N SER A 100 14.20 -23.44 -18.96
CA SER A 100 13.01 -22.93 -19.63
C SER A 100 12.13 -22.06 -18.73
N ILE A 101 11.32 -21.23 -19.38
CA ILE A 101 10.22 -20.48 -18.75
C ILE A 101 8.98 -21.38 -18.82
N LYS A 102 8.29 -21.57 -17.68
CA LYS A 102 7.15 -22.49 -17.56
C LYS A 102 5.80 -21.80 -17.60
N LEU A 103 5.79 -20.47 -17.48
CA LEU A 103 4.60 -19.64 -17.45
C LEU A 103 4.50 -18.75 -18.69
N LEU A 104 3.32 -18.75 -19.32
CA LEU A 104 2.89 -17.70 -20.24
C LEU A 104 2.01 -16.70 -19.48
N GLY A 105 2.59 -15.56 -19.09
CA GLY A 105 1.81 -14.44 -18.55
C GLY A 105 1.16 -13.61 -19.64
N ILE A 106 -0.12 -13.29 -19.48
CA ILE A 106 -0.91 -12.50 -20.42
C ILE A 106 -1.41 -11.29 -19.67
N SER A 107 -0.83 -10.13 -19.96
CA SER A 107 -1.15 -8.86 -19.30
C SER A 107 -2.15 -8.06 -20.13
N LEU A 108 -3.25 -7.66 -19.50
CA LEU A 108 -4.29 -6.84 -20.08
C LEU A 108 -4.48 -5.61 -19.21
N GLN A 109 -4.16 -4.45 -19.78
CA GLN A 109 -4.40 -3.19 -19.12
C GLN A 109 -5.85 -2.74 -19.39
N CYS A 110 -6.65 -2.63 -18.35
CA CYS A 110 -7.98 -2.04 -18.42
C CYS A 110 -7.84 -0.52 -18.56
N THR A 111 -7.57 -0.05 -19.78
CA THR A 111 -7.46 1.39 -20.08
C THR A 111 -8.84 2.04 -20.22
N ARG A 112 -8.88 3.38 -20.24
CA ARG A 112 -10.14 4.14 -20.42
C ARG A 112 -10.85 3.83 -21.76
N ASN A 113 -10.16 3.22 -22.72
CA ASN A 113 -10.75 2.88 -24.02
C ASN A 113 -11.92 1.90 -23.91
N TYR A 114 -12.03 1.14 -22.81
CA TYR A 114 -13.22 0.33 -22.56
C TYR A 114 -14.39 1.18 -22.06
N GLU A 115 -14.15 2.10 -21.13
CA GLU A 115 -15.19 2.93 -20.50
C GLU A 115 -15.97 3.75 -21.53
N ILE A 116 -15.29 4.23 -22.58
CA ILE A 116 -15.90 5.00 -23.69
C ILE A 116 -17.05 4.23 -24.38
N LEU A 117 -17.06 2.90 -24.34
CA LEU A 117 -18.18 2.10 -24.88
C LEU A 117 -19.51 2.39 -24.16
N GLU A 118 -19.48 2.91 -22.92
CA GLU A 118 -20.67 3.33 -22.19
C GLU A 118 -21.31 4.60 -22.78
N ASP A 119 -20.55 5.42 -23.49
CA ASP A 119 -21.03 6.67 -24.08
C ASP A 119 -21.72 6.46 -25.43
N LEU A 120 -21.62 5.25 -26.00
CA LEU A 120 -22.29 4.92 -27.25
C LEU A 120 -23.83 5.03 -27.09
N PRO A 121 -24.54 5.60 -28.08
CA PRO A 121 -26.00 5.76 -28.06
C PRO A 121 -26.73 4.46 -28.42
N ILE A 122 -26.38 3.35 -27.77
CA ILE A 122 -26.94 2.01 -27.96
C ILE A 122 -27.46 1.44 -26.64
N ASN A 123 -28.24 0.36 -26.71
CA ASN A 123 -28.76 -0.28 -25.52
C ASN A 123 -27.65 -1.00 -24.70
N ASP A 124 -27.90 -1.18 -23.40
CA ASP A 124 -26.94 -1.78 -22.47
C ASP A 124 -26.52 -3.21 -22.87
N VAL A 125 -27.39 -3.96 -23.55
CA VAL A 125 -27.08 -5.33 -24.03
C VAL A 125 -26.02 -5.28 -25.12
N GLN A 126 -26.16 -4.37 -26.08
CA GLN A 126 -25.17 -4.18 -27.15
C GLN A 126 -23.85 -3.64 -26.59
N LYS A 127 -23.88 -2.71 -25.62
CA LYS A 127 -22.66 -2.24 -24.93
C LYS A 127 -21.90 -3.39 -24.28
N LYS A 128 -22.60 -4.24 -23.52
CA LYS A 128 -22.03 -5.46 -22.95
C LYS A 128 -21.40 -6.34 -24.03
N ARG A 129 -22.11 -6.54 -25.15
CA ARG A 129 -21.62 -7.40 -26.23
C ARG A 129 -20.36 -6.86 -26.92
N LEU A 130 -20.29 -5.55 -27.13
CA LEU A 130 -19.10 -4.90 -27.68
C LEU A 130 -17.93 -4.91 -26.68
N PHE A 131 -18.21 -4.74 -25.40
CA PHE A 131 -17.21 -4.86 -24.35
C PHE A 131 -16.56 -6.25 -24.32
N PHE A 132 -17.36 -7.32 -24.37
CA PHE A 132 -16.84 -8.68 -24.47
C PHE A 132 -16.16 -8.97 -25.81
N ALA A 133 -16.64 -8.41 -26.91
CA ALA A 133 -15.96 -8.51 -28.20
C ALA A 133 -14.55 -7.95 -28.16
N LEU A 134 -14.41 -6.72 -27.65
CA LEU A 134 -13.13 -6.05 -27.51
C LEU A 134 -12.20 -6.78 -26.53
N LEU A 135 -12.73 -7.28 -25.41
CA LEU A 135 -11.94 -8.08 -24.47
C LEU A 135 -11.46 -9.40 -25.08
N ASN A 136 -12.33 -10.16 -25.76
CA ASN A 136 -11.93 -11.42 -26.42
C ASN A 136 -10.83 -11.17 -27.46
N ALA A 137 -10.99 -10.15 -28.30
CA ALA A 137 -9.99 -9.75 -29.28
C ALA A 137 -8.64 -9.40 -28.63
N ARG A 138 -8.66 -8.59 -27.56
CA ARG A 138 -7.42 -8.21 -26.86
C ARG A 138 -6.76 -9.34 -26.10
N ILE A 139 -7.53 -10.24 -25.48
CA ILE A 139 -7.00 -11.47 -24.88
C ILE A 139 -6.25 -12.26 -25.95
N VAL A 140 -6.89 -12.53 -27.09
CA VAL A 140 -6.28 -13.25 -28.22
C VAL A 140 -4.97 -12.58 -28.66
N THR A 141 -5.01 -11.28 -28.95
CA THR A 141 -3.82 -10.54 -29.39
C THR A 141 -2.71 -10.54 -28.35
N ALA A 142 -3.04 -10.37 -27.07
CA ALA A 142 -2.07 -10.41 -25.97
C ALA A 142 -1.45 -11.80 -25.80
N THR A 143 -2.24 -12.87 -25.93
CA THR A 143 -1.76 -14.26 -25.91
C THR A 143 -0.75 -14.50 -27.02
N LEU A 144 -1.12 -14.20 -28.27
CA LEU A 144 -0.26 -14.41 -29.43
C LEU A 144 1.04 -13.61 -29.33
N ARG A 145 0.96 -12.35 -28.89
CA ARG A 145 2.13 -11.53 -28.61
C ARG A 145 3.02 -12.14 -27.54
N GLY A 146 2.44 -12.59 -26.44
CA GLY A 146 3.17 -13.23 -25.34
C GLY A 146 3.93 -14.48 -25.79
N ILE A 147 3.32 -15.30 -26.66
CA ILE A 147 3.95 -16.49 -27.25
C ILE A 147 5.17 -16.10 -28.08
N ILE A 148 5.03 -15.18 -29.02
CA ILE A 148 6.13 -14.71 -29.88
C ILE A 148 7.26 -14.11 -29.04
N THR A 149 6.92 -13.35 -28.00
CA THR A 149 7.89 -12.80 -27.05
C THR A 149 8.66 -13.90 -26.31
N LEU A 150 8.00 -14.94 -25.79
CA LEU A 150 8.70 -16.05 -25.12
C LEU A 150 9.69 -16.77 -26.05
N GLN A 151 9.36 -16.85 -27.33
CA GLN A 151 10.23 -17.39 -28.37
C GLN A 151 11.34 -16.41 -28.81
N GLN A 152 11.43 -15.24 -28.15
CA GLN A 152 12.41 -14.18 -28.41
C GLN A 152 12.37 -13.69 -29.86
N LYS A 153 11.16 -13.62 -30.42
CA LYS A 153 10.89 -13.10 -31.76
C LYS A 153 10.17 -11.76 -31.69
N SER A 154 10.14 -11.04 -32.80
CA SER A 154 9.46 -9.74 -32.92
C SER A 154 8.03 -9.94 -33.40
N PHE A 155 7.04 -9.53 -32.61
CA PHE A 155 5.65 -9.50 -33.04
C PHE A 155 5.42 -8.44 -34.13
N PRO A 156 4.64 -8.70 -35.19
CA PRO A 156 3.78 -9.86 -35.43
C PRO A 156 4.41 -10.96 -36.32
N ASN A 157 5.74 -11.08 -36.38
CA ASN A 157 6.38 -12.13 -37.19
C ASN A 157 6.21 -13.52 -36.54
N ASP A 158 6.32 -14.58 -37.34
CA ASP A 158 6.26 -16.00 -36.93
C ASP A 158 4.90 -16.47 -36.38
N LEU A 159 3.82 -15.70 -36.57
CA LEU A 159 2.47 -16.08 -36.12
C LEU A 159 1.94 -17.36 -36.80
N GLU A 160 2.38 -17.63 -38.03
CA GLU A 160 2.05 -18.86 -38.78
C GLU A 160 2.62 -20.13 -38.15
N LYS A 161 3.62 -20.01 -37.26
CA LYS A 161 4.23 -21.13 -36.53
C LYS A 161 3.49 -21.48 -35.25
N ILE A 162 2.56 -20.63 -34.82
CA ILE A 162 1.67 -20.91 -33.69
C ILE A 162 0.51 -21.75 -34.20
N THR A 163 0.24 -22.89 -33.57
CA THR A 163 -0.92 -23.74 -33.85
C THR A 163 -1.80 -23.83 -32.63
N ILE A 164 -3.12 -23.67 -32.82
CA ILE A 164 -4.12 -23.69 -31.75
C ILE A 164 -5.13 -24.80 -32.03
N ASN A 165 -5.15 -25.80 -31.16
CA ASN A 165 -5.99 -26.99 -31.25
C ASN A 165 -7.24 -26.87 -30.37
N TYR A 166 -8.03 -25.81 -30.58
CA TYR A 166 -9.26 -25.59 -29.83
C TYR A 166 -10.47 -26.27 -30.49
N LYS A 167 -11.40 -26.82 -29.70
CA LYS A 167 -12.67 -27.35 -30.19
C LYS A 167 -13.76 -26.27 -30.11
N ASN A 168 -14.09 -25.66 -31.25
CA ASN A 168 -15.09 -24.59 -31.33
C ASN A 168 -16.55 -25.11 -31.35
N GLU A 169 -16.91 -25.97 -30.41
CA GLU A 169 -18.22 -26.66 -30.36
C GLU A 169 -19.40 -25.69 -30.21
N HIS A 170 -19.20 -24.59 -29.48
CA HIS A 170 -20.21 -23.54 -29.28
C HIS A 170 -20.23 -22.48 -30.38
N GLY A 171 -19.34 -22.56 -31.39
CA GLY A 171 -19.27 -21.59 -32.47
C GLY A 171 -18.89 -20.17 -32.03
N TYR A 172 -18.14 -20.03 -30.93
CA TYR A 172 -17.71 -18.75 -30.39
C TYR A 172 -16.85 -17.95 -31.37
N PHE A 173 -15.91 -18.63 -32.04
CA PHE A 173 -15.11 -18.04 -33.12
C PHE A 173 -15.83 -18.23 -34.46
N ARG A 174 -16.71 -17.29 -34.80
CA ARG A 174 -17.48 -17.35 -36.04
C ARG A 174 -16.56 -17.22 -37.26
N GLY A 175 -16.77 -18.08 -38.25
CA GLY A 175 -15.99 -18.07 -39.49
C GLY A 175 -14.56 -18.61 -39.38
N LEU A 176 -14.17 -19.13 -38.21
CA LEU A 176 -12.86 -19.77 -38.01
C LEU A 176 -13.00 -21.29 -37.92
N GLN A 177 -12.12 -21.98 -38.63
CA GLN A 177 -11.96 -23.43 -38.52
C GLN A 177 -10.72 -23.74 -37.68
N PHE A 178 -10.85 -24.67 -36.73
CA PHE A 178 -9.76 -25.17 -35.91
C PHE A 178 -9.38 -26.60 -36.32
N PRO A 179 -8.10 -27.01 -36.19
CA PRO A 179 -6.97 -26.22 -35.69
C PRO A 179 -6.60 -25.09 -36.64
N CYS A 180 -6.29 -23.91 -36.08
CA CYS A 180 -5.90 -22.73 -36.85
C CYS A 180 -4.49 -22.28 -36.46
N ASN A 181 -3.87 -21.47 -37.32
CA ASN A 181 -2.61 -20.83 -36.99
C ASN A 181 -2.82 -19.46 -36.32
N GLY A 182 -1.78 -18.98 -35.65
CA GLY A 182 -1.81 -17.69 -34.96
C GLY A 182 -2.08 -16.50 -35.89
N GLN A 183 -1.67 -16.58 -37.17
CA GLN A 183 -1.90 -15.50 -38.14
C GLN A 183 -3.38 -15.30 -38.45
N ILE A 184 -4.12 -16.40 -38.65
CA ILE A 184 -5.56 -16.37 -38.90
C ILE A 184 -6.30 -15.83 -37.66
N LEU A 185 -5.92 -16.31 -36.48
CA LEU A 185 -6.54 -15.88 -35.23
C LEU A 185 -6.24 -14.41 -34.88
N TYR A 186 -5.02 -13.94 -35.18
CA TYR A 186 -4.64 -12.54 -35.02
C TYR A 186 -5.48 -11.64 -35.92
N LYS A 187 -5.65 -12.02 -37.20
CA LYS A 187 -6.48 -11.27 -38.14
C LYS A 187 -7.94 -11.17 -37.67
N TRP A 188 -8.49 -12.26 -37.15
CA TRP A 188 -9.84 -12.25 -36.55
C TRP A 188 -9.94 -11.25 -35.39
N ALA A 189 -8.95 -11.21 -34.49
CA ALA A 189 -8.94 -10.29 -33.38
C ALA A 189 -8.77 -8.83 -33.83
N GLU A 190 -7.88 -8.59 -34.79
CA GLU A 190 -7.66 -7.27 -35.41
C GLU A 190 -8.93 -6.75 -36.08
N ASP A 191 -9.64 -7.60 -36.86
CA ASP A 191 -10.88 -7.23 -37.54
C ASP A 191 -11.99 -6.84 -36.54
N ILE A 192 -12.10 -7.53 -35.40
CA ILE A 192 -13.06 -7.19 -34.34
C ILE A 192 -12.70 -5.87 -33.69
N GLU A 193 -11.44 -5.70 -33.27
CA GLU A 193 -10.99 -4.47 -32.62
C GLU A 193 -11.15 -3.26 -33.55
N ALA A 194 -10.79 -3.40 -34.83
CA ALA A 194 -10.96 -2.35 -35.84
C ALA A 194 -12.43 -1.95 -36.03
N LYS A 195 -13.36 -2.92 -36.07
CA LYS A 195 -14.81 -2.63 -36.19
C LYS A 195 -15.37 -1.95 -34.95
N VAL A 196 -14.94 -2.37 -33.75
CA VAL A 196 -15.35 -1.71 -32.50
C VAL A 196 -14.86 -0.27 -32.45
N TYR A 197 -13.60 -0.01 -32.84
CA TYR A 197 -13.08 1.35 -32.93
C TYR A 197 -13.77 2.17 -34.02
N ALA A 198 -14.05 1.59 -35.18
CA ALA A 198 -14.84 2.26 -36.20
C ALA A 198 -16.22 2.66 -35.65
N ALA A 199 -16.84 1.84 -34.81
CA ALA A 199 -18.11 2.18 -34.15
C ALA A 199 -17.98 3.29 -33.10
N LEU A 200 -16.82 3.44 -32.47
CA LEU A 200 -16.51 4.50 -31.50
C LEU A 200 -16.22 5.84 -32.18
N ASP A 201 -15.44 5.82 -33.27
CA ASP A 201 -14.92 7.03 -33.92
C ASP A 201 -15.84 7.57 -35.04
N SER A 202 -16.78 6.76 -35.51
CA SER A 202 -17.64 7.12 -36.63
C SER A 202 -18.90 7.84 -36.18
N PHE A 203 -19.24 8.91 -36.89
CA PHE A 203 -20.56 9.55 -36.82
C PHE A 203 -21.64 8.75 -37.57
N LEU A 204 -21.28 7.64 -38.23
CA LEU A 204 -22.25 6.79 -38.91
C LEU A 204 -23.07 6.00 -37.89
N PRO A 205 -24.37 5.75 -38.17
CA PRO A 205 -25.17 4.86 -37.35
C PRO A 205 -24.52 3.48 -37.23
N ILE A 206 -24.53 2.90 -36.02
CA ILE A 206 -23.92 1.59 -35.72
C ILE A 206 -24.49 0.48 -36.61
N GLU A 207 -25.73 0.63 -37.10
CA GLU A 207 -26.37 -0.28 -38.03
C GLU A 207 -25.64 -0.40 -39.37
N LYS A 208 -24.87 0.64 -39.76
CA LYS A 208 -24.03 0.62 -40.97
C LYS A 208 -22.65 -0.01 -40.74
N ILE A 209 -22.14 0.07 -39.51
CA ILE A 209 -20.81 -0.43 -39.13
C ILE A 209 -20.90 -1.92 -38.76
N GLN A 210 -22.04 -2.34 -38.21
CA GLN A 210 -22.33 -3.70 -37.77
C GLN A 210 -21.18 -4.34 -36.99
N PRO A 211 -20.70 -3.68 -35.91
CA PRO A 211 -19.65 -4.26 -35.09
C PRO A 211 -20.10 -5.60 -34.50
N GLU A 212 -19.24 -6.60 -34.60
CA GLU A 212 -19.54 -7.93 -34.07
C GLU A 212 -19.48 -7.91 -32.54
N GLY A 213 -20.62 -8.20 -31.90
CA GLY A 213 -20.73 -8.26 -30.45
C GLY A 213 -20.77 -9.70 -29.94
N HIS A 214 -20.04 -10.00 -28.87
CA HIS A 214 -19.98 -11.33 -28.24
C HIS A 214 -20.84 -11.39 -26.98
N GLU A 215 -21.55 -12.49 -26.75
CA GLU A 215 -22.41 -12.63 -25.56
C GLU A 215 -21.63 -12.92 -24.28
N GLU A 216 -20.44 -13.50 -24.43
CA GLU A 216 -19.60 -14.03 -23.36
C GLU A 216 -18.11 -13.78 -23.61
N LEU A 217 -17.32 -13.87 -22.54
CA LEU A 217 -15.87 -13.74 -22.55
C LEU A 217 -15.22 -15.14 -22.70
N PHE A 218 -15.32 -15.71 -23.89
CA PHE A 218 -14.92 -17.08 -24.19
C PHE A 218 -13.43 -17.26 -24.50
N ALA A 219 -12.66 -16.17 -24.70
CA ALA A 219 -11.28 -16.28 -25.18
C ALA A 219 -10.39 -17.15 -24.30
N PHE A 220 -10.59 -17.17 -22.97
CA PHE A 220 -9.84 -18.05 -22.07
C PHE A 220 -10.00 -19.53 -22.41
N ASN A 221 -11.20 -19.94 -22.85
CA ASN A 221 -11.49 -21.34 -23.17
C ASN A 221 -10.74 -21.81 -24.43
N ALA A 222 -10.38 -20.87 -25.31
CA ALA A 222 -9.56 -21.14 -26.48
C ALA A 222 -8.09 -21.41 -26.12
N PHE A 223 -7.66 -20.95 -24.96
CA PHE A 223 -6.26 -20.90 -24.56
C PHE A 223 -6.04 -21.69 -23.28
N SER A 224 -5.73 -22.97 -23.45
CA SER A 224 -5.15 -23.82 -22.40
C SER A 224 -3.70 -24.18 -22.76
N SER A 225 -2.87 -24.50 -21.76
CA SER A 225 -1.49 -24.94 -21.99
C SER A 225 -1.38 -26.08 -22.99
N ASP A 226 -2.38 -26.96 -23.00
CA ASP A 226 -2.38 -28.22 -23.74
C ASP A 226 -2.78 -28.06 -25.22
N ASN A 227 -3.35 -26.91 -25.57
CA ASN A 227 -3.92 -26.66 -26.90
C ASN A 227 -3.09 -25.70 -27.75
N ILE A 228 -1.99 -25.15 -27.23
CA ILE A 228 -1.18 -24.14 -27.94
C ILE A 228 0.23 -24.66 -28.18
N PHE A 229 0.62 -24.68 -29.44
CA PHE A 229 1.91 -25.17 -29.91
C PHE A 229 2.66 -24.09 -30.70
N TYR A 230 3.98 -24.08 -30.60
CA TYR A 230 4.85 -23.29 -31.46
C TYR A 230 5.83 -24.22 -32.18
N SER A 231 5.77 -24.24 -33.52
CA SER A 231 6.55 -25.18 -34.34
C SER A 231 6.41 -26.64 -33.89
N GLY A 232 5.21 -27.02 -33.43
CA GLY A 232 4.90 -28.37 -32.93
C GLY A 232 5.23 -28.65 -31.46
N ASN A 233 5.91 -27.74 -30.76
CA ASN A 233 6.25 -27.90 -29.34
C ASN A 233 5.27 -27.15 -28.44
N LEU A 234 5.01 -27.71 -27.26
CA LEU A 234 4.25 -27.01 -26.21
C LEU A 234 5.00 -25.75 -25.77
N ILE A 235 4.28 -24.65 -25.55
CA ILE A 235 4.90 -23.35 -25.24
C ILE A 235 5.21 -23.20 -23.76
N SER A 236 4.28 -23.59 -22.89
CA SER A 236 4.36 -23.39 -21.44
C SER A 236 3.44 -24.36 -20.73
N GLU A 237 3.80 -24.74 -19.51
CA GLU A 237 2.99 -25.64 -18.67
C GLU A 237 1.77 -24.91 -18.08
N ARG A 238 1.81 -23.57 -18.00
CA ARG A 238 0.76 -22.76 -17.36
C ARG A 238 0.54 -21.44 -18.08
N ILE A 239 -0.70 -20.97 -18.01
CA ILE A 239 -1.11 -19.66 -18.51
C ILE A 239 -1.68 -18.84 -17.33
N LEU A 240 -1.26 -17.58 -17.23
CA LEU A 240 -1.76 -16.63 -16.25
C LEU A 240 -2.35 -15.41 -16.96
N PHE A 241 -3.66 -15.18 -16.81
CA PHE A 241 -4.31 -13.98 -17.29
C PHE A 241 -4.31 -12.90 -16.21
N MET A 242 -3.74 -11.74 -16.48
CA MET A 242 -3.60 -10.63 -15.54
C MET A 242 -4.38 -9.43 -16.06
N PHE A 243 -5.41 -9.01 -15.33
CA PHE A 243 -6.15 -7.77 -15.58
C PHE A 243 -5.62 -6.68 -14.66
N ASP A 244 -4.87 -5.73 -15.21
CA ASP A 244 -4.41 -4.58 -14.44
C ASP A 244 -5.32 -3.36 -14.61
N ASP A 245 -5.32 -2.49 -13.60
CA ASP A 245 -6.12 -1.27 -13.57
C ASP A 245 -7.63 -1.47 -13.77
N THR A 246 -8.19 -2.59 -13.32
CA THR A 246 -9.63 -2.94 -13.52
C THR A 246 -10.59 -1.88 -12.94
N HIS A 247 -10.12 -1.04 -12.02
CA HIS A 247 -10.83 0.12 -11.48
C HIS A 247 -11.13 1.23 -12.50
N LYS A 248 -10.47 1.24 -13.66
CA LYS A 248 -10.72 2.18 -14.76
C LYS A 248 -11.87 1.76 -15.68
N LEU A 249 -12.40 0.55 -15.50
CA LEU A 249 -13.64 0.13 -16.19
C LEU A 249 -14.84 0.85 -15.57
N SER A 250 -15.92 0.98 -16.36
CA SER A 250 -17.19 1.45 -15.81
C SER A 250 -17.70 0.51 -14.70
N VAL A 251 -18.53 1.02 -13.79
CA VAL A 251 -19.14 0.20 -12.72
C VAL A 251 -19.91 -1.00 -13.31
N LYS A 252 -20.60 -0.81 -14.45
CA LYS A 252 -21.34 -1.87 -15.14
C LYS A 252 -20.38 -2.90 -15.75
N GLN A 253 -19.38 -2.45 -16.51
CA GLN A 253 -18.37 -3.30 -17.16
C GLN A 253 -17.61 -4.14 -16.14
N ARG A 254 -17.12 -3.51 -15.07
CA ARG A 254 -16.41 -4.17 -13.98
C ARG A 254 -17.26 -5.26 -13.34
N LYS A 255 -18.52 -4.95 -13.03
CA LYS A 255 -19.46 -5.93 -12.44
C LYS A 255 -19.64 -7.12 -13.37
N VAL A 256 -19.92 -6.88 -14.65
CA VAL A 256 -20.12 -7.93 -15.65
C VAL A 256 -18.87 -8.81 -15.82
N LEU A 257 -17.69 -8.21 -15.89
CA LEU A 257 -16.41 -8.92 -15.98
C LEU A 257 -16.16 -9.82 -14.76
N ILE A 258 -16.29 -9.27 -13.56
CA ILE A 258 -16.03 -10.00 -12.30
C ILE A 258 -17.04 -11.15 -12.14
N THR A 259 -18.33 -10.91 -12.38
CA THR A 259 -19.35 -11.95 -12.30
C THR A 259 -19.03 -13.11 -13.23
N TYR A 260 -18.69 -12.82 -14.49
CA TYR A 260 -18.35 -13.85 -15.47
C TYR A 260 -17.09 -14.65 -15.07
N ILE A 261 -16.02 -13.97 -14.65
CA ILE A 261 -14.76 -14.63 -14.25
C ILE A 261 -14.96 -15.56 -13.05
N ILE A 262 -15.76 -15.14 -12.06
CA ILE A 262 -16.07 -15.94 -10.87
C ILE A 262 -16.90 -17.19 -11.25
N GLU A 263 -17.83 -17.06 -12.19
CA GLU A 263 -18.65 -18.19 -12.68
C GLU A 263 -17.79 -19.22 -13.43
N GLN A 264 -16.78 -18.77 -14.19
CA GLN A 264 -15.88 -19.61 -15.00
C GLN A 264 -14.62 -20.12 -14.26
N ARG A 265 -14.55 -19.92 -12.94
CA ARG A 265 -13.33 -20.06 -12.10
C ARG A 265 -12.58 -21.40 -12.12
N ARG A 266 -13.12 -22.47 -12.70
CA ARG A 266 -12.63 -23.83 -12.48
C ARG A 266 -11.46 -24.26 -13.37
N GLU A 267 -11.18 -23.54 -14.45
CA GLU A 267 -10.22 -24.01 -15.48
C GLU A 267 -9.04 -23.07 -15.71
N HIS A 268 -9.09 -21.82 -15.21
CA HIS A 268 -8.13 -20.77 -15.58
C HIS A 268 -7.51 -20.10 -14.36
N THR A 269 -6.23 -19.69 -14.48
CA THR A 269 -5.60 -18.80 -13.50
C THR A 269 -5.81 -17.35 -13.93
N ILE A 270 -6.56 -16.59 -13.14
CA ILE A 270 -6.89 -15.18 -13.44
C ILE A 270 -6.56 -14.30 -12.25
N TRP A 271 -5.69 -13.31 -12.45
CA TRP A 271 -5.38 -12.29 -11.46
C TRP A 271 -6.01 -10.96 -11.85
N ILE A 272 -6.71 -10.34 -10.92
CA ILE A 272 -7.39 -9.05 -11.11
C ILE A 272 -6.76 -8.04 -10.16
N SER A 273 -6.05 -7.06 -10.72
CA SER A 273 -5.50 -5.93 -9.99
C SER A 273 -6.45 -4.74 -10.06
N GLU A 274 -6.80 -4.20 -8.89
CA GLU A 274 -7.64 -3.02 -8.78
C GLU A 274 -7.31 -2.16 -7.57
N ARG A 275 -7.76 -0.90 -7.61
CA ARG A 275 -7.63 0.01 -6.48
C ARG A 275 -8.85 -0.13 -5.57
N LEU A 276 -8.64 0.16 -4.29
CA LEU A 276 -9.72 0.20 -3.29
C LEU A 276 -10.82 1.22 -3.65
N GLU A 277 -10.53 2.24 -4.47
CA GLU A 277 -11.53 3.20 -4.96
C GLU A 277 -12.60 2.58 -5.88
N ALA A 278 -12.34 1.40 -6.48
CA ALA A 278 -13.33 0.69 -7.28
C ALA A 278 -14.35 -0.11 -6.47
N LEU A 279 -14.08 -0.30 -5.18
CA LEU A 279 -15.03 -0.96 -4.30
C LEU A 279 -16.12 0.02 -3.90
N SER A 280 -17.34 -0.48 -3.73
CA SER A 280 -18.40 0.37 -3.21
C SER A 280 -18.03 0.87 -1.80
N PRO A 281 -18.52 2.05 -1.39
CA PRO A 281 -18.18 2.59 -0.08
C PRO A 281 -18.47 1.63 1.09
N LYS A 282 -19.56 0.86 0.98
CA LYS A 282 -19.90 -0.17 1.97
C LYS A 282 -18.95 -1.36 1.92
N GLU A 283 -18.47 -1.78 0.76
CA GLU A 283 -17.49 -2.87 0.63
C GLU A 283 -16.14 -2.49 1.24
N ASN A 284 -15.65 -1.28 1.01
CA ASN A 284 -14.40 -0.79 1.63
C ASN A 284 -14.45 -0.81 3.16
N LEU A 285 -15.62 -0.58 3.74
CA LEU A 285 -15.80 -0.50 5.19
C LEU A 285 -16.07 -1.86 5.83
N ARG A 286 -16.44 -2.88 5.05
CA ARG A 286 -16.79 -4.22 5.55
C ARG A 286 -15.60 -5.18 5.47
N SER A 287 -15.44 -6.03 6.48
CA SER A 287 -14.35 -7.02 6.57
C SER A 287 -14.73 -8.41 6.02
N TYR A 288 -15.71 -8.52 5.10
CA TYR A 288 -16.15 -9.83 4.64
C TYR A 288 -15.08 -10.52 3.77
N LEU A 289 -14.64 -11.69 4.20
CA LEU A 289 -14.06 -12.71 3.33
C LEU A 289 -15.16 -13.14 2.35
N LYS A 290 -15.13 -12.64 1.11
CA LYS A 290 -16.01 -13.16 0.06
C LYS A 290 -15.58 -14.61 -0.20
N ARG A 291 -16.53 -15.54 -0.08
CA ARG A 291 -16.29 -16.99 -0.24
C ARG A 291 -15.91 -17.39 -1.67
N ASP A 292 -16.13 -16.49 -2.64
CA ASP A 292 -16.13 -16.83 -4.06
C ASP A 292 -14.79 -16.63 -4.76
N TYR A 293 -13.83 -15.91 -4.15
CA TYR A 293 -12.51 -15.65 -4.70
C TYR A 293 -11.46 -15.41 -3.60
N GLU A 294 -10.18 -15.49 -3.95
CA GLU A 294 -9.08 -15.17 -3.04
C GLU A 294 -8.64 -13.70 -3.16
N GLU A 295 -8.25 -13.08 -2.05
CA GLU A 295 -7.90 -11.66 -2.00
C GLU A 295 -6.53 -11.45 -1.33
N ILE A 296 -5.73 -10.57 -1.94
CA ILE A 296 -4.49 -10.03 -1.41
C ILE A 296 -4.65 -8.52 -1.35
N ASN A 297 -4.75 -7.97 -0.13
CA ASN A 297 -4.59 -6.54 0.12
C ASN A 297 -3.14 -6.27 0.53
N LEU A 298 -2.38 -5.57 -0.32
CA LEU A 298 -0.93 -5.41 -0.12
C LEU A 298 -0.61 -4.71 1.21
N GLU A 299 -1.32 -3.65 1.57
CA GLU A 299 -1.09 -2.92 2.82
C GLU A 299 -1.44 -3.77 4.05
N GLU A 300 -2.56 -4.47 4.04
CA GLU A 300 -3.01 -5.31 5.18
C GLU A 300 -2.05 -6.47 5.47
N ILE A 301 -1.41 -7.04 4.44
CA ILE A 301 -0.39 -8.09 4.63
C ILE A 301 0.78 -7.56 5.45
N TRP A 302 1.22 -6.35 5.15
CA TRP A 302 2.38 -5.73 5.78
C TRP A 302 2.07 -5.23 7.19
N GLN A 303 0.83 -4.82 7.48
CA GLN A 303 0.42 -4.41 8.82
C GLN A 303 0.70 -5.48 9.88
N ASN A 304 0.54 -6.76 9.53
CA ASN A 304 0.82 -7.89 10.43
C ASN A 304 2.27 -8.37 10.39
N LYS A 305 3.09 -7.84 9.47
CA LYS A 305 4.47 -8.25 9.20
C LYS A 305 5.37 -7.01 8.99
N GLU A 306 5.34 -6.07 9.94
CA GLU A 306 6.04 -4.78 9.83
C GLU A 306 7.54 -4.94 9.53
N SER A 307 8.20 -5.94 10.12
CA SER A 307 9.61 -6.26 9.87
C SER A 307 9.88 -6.69 8.41
N LYS A 308 8.95 -7.42 7.78
CA LYS A 308 9.07 -7.77 6.36
C LYS A 308 8.95 -6.53 5.48
N PHE A 309 8.04 -5.63 5.81
CA PHE A 309 7.89 -4.38 5.07
C PHE A 309 9.15 -3.50 5.17
N ARG A 310 9.73 -3.37 6.37
CA ARG A 310 11.03 -2.70 6.59
C ARG A 310 12.13 -3.28 5.68
N ASN A 311 12.19 -4.61 5.57
CA ASN A 311 13.15 -5.28 4.69
C ASN A 311 12.89 -5.00 3.20
N ILE A 312 11.62 -4.95 2.77
CA ILE A 312 11.24 -4.59 1.40
C ILE A 312 11.74 -3.18 1.07
N VAL A 313 11.38 -2.18 1.87
CA VAL A 313 11.73 -0.78 1.57
C VAL A 313 13.24 -0.51 1.69
N SER A 314 13.95 -1.18 2.61
CA SER A 314 15.42 -1.12 2.68
C SER A 314 16.04 -1.69 1.40
N ASN A 315 15.59 -2.87 0.93
CA ASN A 315 16.07 -3.46 -0.32
C ASN A 315 15.76 -2.57 -1.54
N VAL A 316 14.57 -1.97 -1.60
CA VAL A 316 14.19 -1.00 -2.63
C VAL A 316 15.10 0.22 -2.59
N ALA A 317 15.40 0.75 -1.40
CA ALA A 317 16.28 1.91 -1.24
C ALA A 317 17.71 1.61 -1.69
N SER A 318 18.29 0.49 -1.26
CA SER A 318 19.65 0.08 -1.67
C SER A 318 19.74 -0.11 -3.18
N ARG A 319 18.80 -0.85 -3.79
CA ARG A 319 18.80 -1.08 -5.24
C ARG A 319 18.63 0.22 -6.04
N ARG A 320 17.87 1.18 -5.52
CA ARG A 320 17.69 2.49 -6.15
C ARG A 320 18.92 3.38 -5.98
N ALA A 321 19.56 3.38 -4.83
CA ALA A 321 20.82 4.08 -4.62
C ALA A 321 21.90 3.55 -5.57
N GLU A 322 22.06 2.23 -5.71
CA GLU A 322 23.00 1.61 -6.66
C GLU A 322 22.68 1.89 -8.14
N ALA A 323 21.42 2.12 -8.48
CA ALA A 323 20.99 2.44 -9.85
C ALA A 323 21.27 3.90 -10.24
N SER A 324 21.70 4.73 -9.28
CA SER A 324 22.05 6.12 -9.46
C SER A 324 23.21 6.30 -10.44
N SER A 325 23.22 7.40 -11.17
CA SER A 325 24.42 7.83 -11.91
C SER A 325 25.51 8.41 -11.01
N GLU A 326 25.13 8.81 -9.80
CA GLU A 326 25.98 9.48 -8.81
C GLU A 326 26.47 8.49 -7.73
N ASP A 327 27.64 8.75 -7.14
CA ASP A 327 28.31 7.88 -6.16
C ASP A 327 27.70 7.93 -4.74
N ILE A 328 26.37 7.81 -4.63
CA ILE A 328 25.66 7.65 -3.34
C ILE A 328 24.99 6.28 -3.34
N ASN A 329 25.75 5.25 -2.99
CA ASN A 329 25.29 3.86 -3.06
C ASN A 329 24.51 3.40 -1.81
N SER A 330 24.57 4.16 -0.72
CA SER A 330 23.97 3.80 0.57
C SER A 330 22.98 4.85 1.05
N PHE A 331 21.69 4.71 0.74
CA PHE A 331 20.68 5.69 1.19
C PHE A 331 20.55 5.76 2.72
N GLU A 332 20.44 4.60 3.37
CA GLU A 332 20.19 4.47 4.81
C GLU A 332 21.34 5.03 5.64
N GLU A 333 22.59 4.77 5.25
CA GLU A 333 23.81 5.23 5.96
C GLU A 333 23.98 6.75 5.99
N HIS A 334 23.32 7.48 5.08
CA HIS A 334 23.38 8.94 5.01
C HIS A 334 22.23 9.64 5.76
N LEU A 335 21.44 8.90 6.53
CA LEU A 335 20.44 9.43 7.44
C LEU A 335 20.96 9.32 8.88
N GLU A 336 21.06 10.45 9.60
CA GLU A 336 21.28 10.40 11.05
C GLU A 336 20.11 9.69 11.75
N GLU A 337 20.44 8.68 12.56
CA GLU A 337 19.48 7.88 13.35
C GLU A 337 19.24 8.43 14.76
N TYR A 338 20.15 9.28 15.27
CA TYR A 338 20.06 9.86 16.61
C TYR A 338 20.28 11.37 16.52
N ASN A 339 19.56 12.11 17.37
CA ASN A 339 19.81 13.54 17.52
C ASN A 339 21.21 13.76 18.09
N ASN A 340 21.91 14.78 17.59
CA ASN A 340 23.14 15.25 18.24
C ASN A 340 22.79 15.79 19.63
N GLU A 341 23.19 15.07 20.69
CA GLU A 341 22.86 15.43 22.08
C GLU A 341 23.34 16.84 22.42
N GLU A 342 24.59 17.17 22.07
CA GLU A 342 25.20 18.49 22.35
C GLU A 342 24.40 19.64 21.72
N ALA A 343 23.82 19.42 20.55
CA ALA A 343 23.04 20.45 19.84
C ALA A 343 21.68 20.75 20.51
N TYR A 344 21.20 19.84 21.36
CA TYR A 344 19.89 19.94 22.02
C TYR A 344 19.98 19.89 23.56
N ASP A 345 21.18 20.04 24.12
CA ASP A 345 21.46 20.01 25.55
C ASP A 345 20.56 20.95 26.36
N GLU A 346 20.40 22.19 25.90
CA GLU A 346 19.55 23.19 26.56
C GLU A 346 18.06 22.77 26.52
N ASN A 347 17.62 22.18 25.40
CA ASN A 347 16.25 21.69 25.24
C ASN A 347 15.96 20.50 26.16
N TYR A 348 16.92 19.58 26.34
CA TYR A 348 16.78 18.45 27.26
C TYR A 348 16.79 18.88 28.72
N GLU A 349 17.65 19.82 29.11
CA GLU A 349 17.66 20.38 30.48
C GLU A 349 16.37 21.13 30.79
N ALA A 350 15.85 21.91 29.84
CA ALA A 350 14.54 22.56 29.99
C ALA A 350 13.40 21.54 30.17
N ALA A 351 13.44 20.44 29.42
CA ALA A 351 12.46 19.35 29.53
C ALA A 351 12.54 18.64 30.90
N TYR A 352 13.75 18.37 31.38
CA TYR A 352 14.02 17.80 32.71
C TYR A 352 13.49 18.71 33.81
N ALA A 353 13.91 19.99 33.82
CA ALA A 353 13.52 20.98 34.83
C ALA A 353 11.99 21.15 34.90
N LYS A 354 11.31 21.17 33.75
CA LYS A 354 9.85 21.23 33.68
C LYS A 354 9.17 19.99 34.28
N SER A 355 9.67 18.79 33.95
CA SER A 355 9.10 17.53 34.41
C SER A 355 9.27 17.36 35.92
N ILE A 356 10.49 17.58 36.43
CA ILE A 356 10.76 17.47 37.87
C ILE A 356 10.02 18.53 38.69
N GLY A 357 9.98 19.77 38.21
CA GLY A 357 9.20 20.84 38.84
C GLY A 357 7.70 20.53 38.87
N THR A 358 7.19 19.79 37.89
CA THR A 358 5.79 19.32 37.89
C THR A 358 5.56 18.21 38.91
N ILE A 359 6.49 17.26 39.03
CA ILE A 359 6.41 16.18 40.04
C ILE A 359 6.40 16.80 41.46
N HIS A 360 7.29 17.76 41.76
CA HIS A 360 7.29 18.47 43.05
C HIS A 360 5.97 19.21 43.32
N LYS A 361 5.39 19.87 42.31
CA LYS A 361 4.08 20.53 42.44
C LYS A 361 2.97 19.54 42.75
N ILE A 362 2.98 18.36 42.14
CA ILE A 362 1.99 17.32 42.40
C ILE A 362 2.15 16.74 43.81
N ALA A 363 3.38 16.44 44.22
CA ALA A 363 3.68 15.91 45.56
C ALA A 363 3.25 16.89 46.67
N SER A 364 3.63 18.17 46.53
CA SER A 364 3.29 19.22 47.50
C SER A 364 1.79 19.54 47.53
N PHE A 365 1.11 19.62 46.38
CA PHE A 365 -0.33 19.86 46.33
C PHE A 365 -1.15 18.74 46.98
N ASN A 366 -0.75 17.47 46.82
CA ASN A 366 -1.45 16.32 47.39
C ASN A 366 -0.97 15.96 48.81
N GLN A 367 0.01 16.70 49.37
CA GLN A 367 0.59 16.45 50.70
C GLN A 367 0.98 14.99 50.92
N THR A 368 1.67 14.40 49.95
CA THR A 368 2.03 12.97 49.96
C THR A 368 3.53 12.78 49.88
N HIS A 369 4.05 11.86 50.69
CA HIS A 369 5.46 11.44 50.65
C HIS A 369 5.71 10.23 49.73
N LYS A 370 4.67 9.78 49.01
CA LYS A 370 4.73 8.59 48.14
C LYS A 370 5.81 8.65 47.07
N PHE A 371 6.15 9.84 46.60
CA PHE A 371 7.04 10.04 45.45
C PHE A 371 8.45 10.51 45.84
N ASP A 372 8.75 10.68 47.12
CA ASP A 372 10.02 11.25 47.59
C ASP A 372 11.22 10.43 47.09
N ASN A 373 11.18 9.11 47.23
CA ASN A 373 12.21 8.21 46.70
C ASN A 373 12.41 8.34 45.18
N TRP A 374 11.34 8.61 44.42
CA TRP A 374 11.42 8.78 42.97
C TRP A 374 12.04 10.14 42.61
N ILE A 375 11.72 11.19 43.36
CA ILE A 375 12.32 12.52 43.22
C ILE A 375 13.82 12.45 43.50
N THR A 376 14.22 11.90 44.65
CA THR A 376 15.64 11.71 45.00
C THR A 376 16.37 10.89 43.94
N TYR A 377 15.75 9.80 43.46
CA TYR A 377 16.32 9.01 42.38
C TYR A 377 16.54 9.80 41.08
N LEU A 378 15.64 10.72 40.71
CA LEU A 378 15.80 11.56 39.52
C LEU A 378 16.89 12.63 39.70
N GLU A 379 17.01 13.20 40.90
CA GLU A 379 18.03 14.21 41.22
C GLU A 379 19.45 13.61 41.24
N GLU A 380 19.59 12.39 41.75
CA GLU A 380 20.85 11.64 41.83
C GLU A 380 21.13 10.80 40.57
N PHE A 381 20.25 10.83 39.56
CA PHE A 381 20.41 10.01 38.36
C PHE A 381 21.61 10.47 37.51
N GLU A 382 22.68 9.69 37.55
CA GLU A 382 23.85 9.84 36.69
C GLU A 382 23.56 9.26 35.30
N GLY A 383 23.31 10.12 34.31
CA GLY A 383 23.08 9.77 32.91
C GLY A 383 23.20 10.99 32.01
N THR A 384 23.06 10.79 30.70
CA THR A 384 23.10 11.93 29.76
C THR A 384 21.89 12.85 29.97
N LYS A 385 21.97 14.09 29.48
CA LYS A 385 20.86 15.06 29.61
C LYS A 385 19.57 14.53 28.97
N LEU A 386 19.71 13.80 27.86
CA LEU A 386 18.62 13.07 27.20
C LEU A 386 18.01 12.02 28.14
N GLU A 387 18.83 11.15 28.73
CA GLU A 387 18.37 10.09 29.64
C GLU A 387 17.68 10.66 30.87
N ARG A 388 18.21 11.74 31.46
CA ARG A 388 17.62 12.47 32.57
C ARG A 388 16.24 13.02 32.19
N ALA A 389 16.13 13.69 31.05
CA ALA A 389 14.86 14.22 30.56
C ALA A 389 13.83 13.10 30.32
N TRP A 390 14.24 11.99 29.70
CA TRP A 390 13.39 10.83 29.45
C TRP A 390 12.88 10.17 30.73
N MET A 391 13.76 9.98 31.71
CA MET A 391 13.41 9.38 32.99
C MET A 391 12.46 10.29 33.78
N ALA A 392 12.73 11.59 33.83
CA ALA A 392 11.89 12.57 34.51
C ALA A 392 10.49 12.63 33.88
N ARG A 393 10.39 12.70 32.55
CA ARG A 393 9.08 12.74 31.87
C ARG A 393 8.28 11.44 32.03
N SER A 394 8.96 10.29 31.96
CA SER A 394 8.31 8.99 32.18
C SER A 394 7.77 8.87 33.61
N THR A 395 8.54 9.34 34.58
CA THR A 395 8.13 9.41 35.99
C THR A 395 6.94 10.36 36.17
N GLU A 396 6.95 11.52 35.52
CA GLU A 396 5.83 12.47 35.56
C GLU A 396 4.51 11.82 35.09
N ILE A 397 4.54 11.04 34.01
CA ILE A 397 3.35 10.31 33.51
C ILE A 397 2.85 9.30 34.55
N VAL A 398 3.76 8.53 35.16
CA VAL A 398 3.42 7.53 36.18
C VAL A 398 2.82 8.19 37.42
N VAL A 399 3.43 9.26 37.92
CA VAL A 399 2.93 10.06 39.05
C VAL A 399 1.51 10.56 38.79
N ARG A 400 1.27 11.16 37.61
CA ARG A 400 -0.07 11.65 37.24
C ARG A 400 -1.11 10.53 37.18
N ARG A 401 -0.74 9.34 36.66
CA ARG A 401 -1.64 8.17 36.64
C ARG A 401 -2.01 7.69 38.05
N HIS A 402 -1.06 7.72 38.98
CA HIS A 402 -1.31 7.34 40.38
C HIS A 402 -2.25 8.33 41.09
N VAL A 403 -2.10 9.64 40.84
CA VAL A 403 -2.99 10.65 41.45
C VAL A 403 -4.42 10.55 40.91
N ASP A 404 -4.58 10.29 39.61
CA ASP A 404 -5.90 10.14 39.00
C ASP A 404 -6.60 8.84 39.46
N ASN A 405 -5.84 7.76 39.63
CA ASN A 405 -6.33 6.51 40.21
C ASN A 405 -6.40 6.61 41.73
N ARG A 406 -7.43 7.28 42.26
CA ARG A 406 -7.71 7.50 43.70
C ARG A 406 -7.93 6.19 44.51
N GLN A 407 -7.00 5.25 44.49
CA GLN A 407 -6.98 4.12 45.41
C GLN A 407 -6.54 4.61 46.79
N LEU A 408 -7.35 4.32 47.81
CA LEU A 408 -7.01 4.52 49.22
C LEU A 408 -5.85 3.58 49.60
N SER A 409 -4.61 4.02 49.37
CA SER A 409 -3.41 3.34 49.82
C SER A 409 -2.70 4.15 50.92
N LEU A 410 -2.10 3.46 51.87
CA LEU A 410 -1.25 4.03 52.93
C LEU A 410 -0.19 4.97 52.33
N ASP A 411 0.17 6.05 53.04
CA ASP A 411 1.15 7.04 52.59
C ASP A 411 2.60 6.55 52.79
N VAL A 412 2.90 5.41 52.16
CA VAL A 412 4.23 4.79 52.18
C VAL A 412 4.97 5.19 50.89
N PRO A 413 6.22 5.67 50.97
CA PRO A 413 7.05 5.96 49.80
C PRO A 413 7.21 4.75 48.88
N PHE A 414 6.91 4.94 47.58
CA PHE A 414 7.15 3.92 46.57
C PHE A 414 8.66 3.68 46.39
N THR A 415 9.02 2.48 45.99
CA THR A 415 10.41 2.10 45.71
C THR A 415 10.81 2.46 44.28
N VAL A 416 12.11 2.61 44.02
CA VAL A 416 12.63 2.84 42.66
C VAL A 416 12.40 1.62 41.75
N ASN A 417 12.36 0.41 42.31
CA ASN A 417 12.09 -0.80 41.54
C ASN A 417 10.63 -0.83 41.02
N GLU A 418 9.69 -0.30 41.79
CA GLU A 418 8.30 -0.12 41.33
C GLU A 418 8.23 0.90 40.19
N LEU A 419 8.96 2.02 40.27
CA LEU A 419 9.02 2.98 39.17
C LEU A 419 9.53 2.33 37.87
N LYS A 420 10.65 1.60 37.95
CA LYS A 420 11.24 0.93 36.79
C LYS A 420 10.31 -0.12 36.17
N SER A 421 9.51 -0.82 36.97
CA SER A 421 8.54 -1.80 36.46
C SER A 421 7.30 -1.13 35.81
N LEU A 422 6.93 0.07 36.26
CA LEU A 422 5.82 0.84 35.70
C LEU A 422 6.18 1.54 34.38
N ILE A 423 7.46 1.87 34.15
CA ILE A 423 7.94 2.51 32.91
C ILE A 423 8.09 1.44 31.80
N ALA A 424 6.97 1.08 31.19
CA ALA A 424 6.92 0.21 30.03
C ALA A 424 7.43 0.92 28.74
N SER A 425 7.71 0.15 27.69
CA SER A 425 8.16 0.66 26.39
C SER A 425 7.22 1.71 25.79
N ASP A 426 5.90 1.55 25.95
CA ASP A 426 4.93 2.51 25.43
C ASP A 426 5.01 3.86 26.13
N ILE A 427 5.27 3.87 27.45
CA ILE A 427 5.48 5.11 28.20
C ILE A 427 6.76 5.79 27.73
N LYS A 428 7.84 5.04 27.50
CA LYS A 428 9.09 5.59 26.95
C LYS A 428 8.85 6.25 25.58
N ASN A 429 8.12 5.58 24.68
CA ASN A 429 7.77 6.12 23.37
C ASN A 429 6.90 7.39 23.46
N ALA A 430 5.96 7.44 24.41
CA ALA A 430 5.16 8.65 24.66
C ALA A 430 6.01 9.79 25.23
N SER A 431 6.90 9.50 26.18
CA SER A 431 7.82 10.48 26.77
C SER A 431 8.73 11.09 25.72
N GLU A 432 9.32 10.27 24.85
CA GLU A 432 10.15 10.72 23.73
C GLU A 432 9.37 11.72 22.86
N TYR A 433 8.17 11.35 22.42
CA TYR A 433 7.32 12.23 21.62
C TYR A 433 7.00 13.55 22.33
N LEU A 434 6.60 13.50 23.61
CA LEU A 434 6.23 14.70 24.36
C LEU A 434 7.42 15.64 24.57
N ILE A 435 8.60 15.09 24.87
CA ILE A 435 9.83 15.89 25.01
C ILE A 435 10.16 16.56 23.69
N SER A 436 10.15 15.80 22.58
CA SER A 436 10.44 16.36 21.27
C SER A 436 9.45 17.44 20.86
N HIS A 437 8.15 17.18 21.04
CA HIS A 437 7.08 18.08 20.65
C HIS A 437 7.09 19.39 21.45
N GLU A 438 7.25 19.31 22.78
CA GLU A 438 7.19 20.48 23.66
C GLU A 438 8.45 21.35 23.60
N ASN A 439 9.60 20.77 23.20
CA ASN A 439 10.90 21.46 23.22
C ASN A 439 11.49 21.68 21.82
N ASN A 440 10.71 21.52 20.75
CA ASN A 440 11.14 21.72 19.35
C ASN A 440 12.36 20.87 18.94
N ILE A 441 12.48 19.67 19.50
CA ILE A 441 13.52 18.72 19.10
C ILE A 441 12.95 17.87 17.95
N PRO A 442 13.73 17.57 16.90
CA PRO A 442 13.28 16.71 15.83
C PRO A 442 12.71 15.38 16.38
N TYR A 443 11.68 14.89 15.70
CA TYR A 443 11.01 13.62 15.99
C TYR A 443 10.71 12.82 14.72
N TYR A 444 10.67 13.41 13.53
CA TYR A 444 10.34 12.70 12.29
C TYR A 444 11.59 12.54 11.41
N TYR A 445 12.56 11.78 11.89
CA TYR A 445 13.85 11.54 11.23
C TYR A 445 14.31 10.09 11.40
N GLY A 446 15.34 9.70 10.67
CA GLY A 446 15.89 8.34 10.67
C GLY A 446 15.13 7.40 9.76
N PHE A 447 15.79 6.31 9.37
CA PHE A 447 15.22 5.34 8.44
C PHE A 447 14.01 4.64 9.04
N GLU A 448 14.05 4.25 10.32
CA GLU A 448 12.95 3.53 10.96
C GLU A 448 11.65 4.36 11.02
N ARG A 449 11.76 5.68 11.25
CA ARG A 449 10.59 6.57 11.20
C ARG A 449 10.15 6.83 9.77
N LEU A 450 11.06 6.90 8.80
CA LEU A 450 10.73 6.98 7.38
C LEU A 450 9.92 5.76 6.92
N VAL A 451 10.29 4.55 7.38
CA VAL A 451 9.50 3.32 7.15
C VAL A 451 8.10 3.46 7.75
N LYS A 452 7.98 3.87 9.02
CA LYS A 452 6.66 4.09 9.66
C LYS A 452 5.83 5.13 8.91
N LEU A 453 6.45 6.24 8.51
CA LEU A 453 5.83 7.33 7.75
C LEU A 453 5.30 6.88 6.39
N SER A 454 5.72 5.73 5.86
CA SER A 454 5.23 5.21 4.59
C SER A 454 3.91 4.43 4.70
N SER A 455 3.46 4.08 5.91
CA SER A 455 2.18 3.40 6.15
C SER A 455 1.95 2.21 5.20
N PHE A 456 2.96 1.36 5.07
CA PHE A 456 2.94 0.14 4.25
C PHE A 456 2.76 0.37 2.73
N ASN A 457 2.95 1.59 2.25
CA ASN A 457 2.83 1.97 0.83
C ASN A 457 4.19 2.34 0.23
N ILE A 458 4.60 1.60 -0.81
CA ILE A 458 5.92 1.77 -1.44
C ILE A 458 6.04 3.11 -2.16
N ASP A 459 5.03 3.58 -2.89
CA ASP A 459 5.07 4.91 -3.54
C ASP A 459 5.23 6.03 -2.52
N GLN A 460 4.55 5.93 -1.37
CA GLN A 460 4.70 6.90 -0.28
C GLN A 460 6.11 6.90 0.29
N PHE A 461 6.73 5.73 0.49
CA PHE A 461 8.14 5.64 0.85
C PHE A 461 9.02 6.32 -0.20
N LEU A 462 8.83 6.00 -1.49
CA LEU A 462 9.62 6.57 -2.59
C LEU A 462 9.45 8.09 -2.69
N GLN A 463 8.24 8.61 -2.47
CA GLN A 463 7.96 10.04 -2.49
C GLN A 463 8.74 10.79 -1.41
N LEU A 464 8.76 10.25 -0.18
CA LEU A 464 9.53 10.84 0.93
C LEU A 464 11.04 10.72 0.68
N SER A 465 11.49 9.54 0.25
CA SER A 465 12.91 9.26 -0.01
C SER A 465 13.48 10.04 -1.20
N ALA A 466 12.67 10.37 -2.21
CA ALA A 466 13.13 11.10 -3.40
C ALA A 466 13.71 12.48 -3.08
N ASP A 467 13.05 13.22 -2.18
CA ASP A 467 13.46 14.56 -1.76
C ASP A 467 14.64 14.53 -0.78
N LEU A 468 14.69 13.51 0.08
CA LEU A 468 15.85 13.24 0.95
C LEU A 468 17.08 12.93 0.09
N TYR A 469 16.95 12.01 -0.86
CA TYR A 469 18.03 11.64 -1.76
C TYR A 469 18.48 12.81 -2.64
N GLU A 470 17.55 13.65 -3.13
CA GLU A 470 17.92 14.87 -3.86
C GLU A 470 18.77 15.83 -3.03
N SER A 471 18.51 15.91 -1.72
CA SER A 471 19.30 16.72 -0.79
C SER A 471 20.69 16.11 -0.54
N MET A 472 20.79 14.78 -0.45
CA MET A 472 22.08 14.06 -0.39
C MET A 472 22.92 14.31 -1.65
N LEU A 473 22.30 14.20 -2.83
CA LEU A 473 22.94 14.51 -4.11
C LEU A 473 23.46 15.95 -4.16
N SER A 474 22.66 16.90 -3.67
CA SER A 474 23.05 18.31 -3.62
C SER A 474 24.25 18.53 -2.69
N LYS A 475 24.29 17.86 -1.54
CA LYS A 475 25.44 17.91 -0.61
C LYS A 475 26.69 17.25 -1.20
N SER A 476 26.55 16.10 -1.86
CA SER A 476 27.66 15.42 -2.54
C SER A 476 28.30 16.32 -3.61
N MET A 477 27.49 16.98 -4.44
CA MET A 477 27.98 17.94 -5.44
C MET A 477 28.72 19.14 -4.82
N LEU A 478 28.30 19.61 -3.64
CA LEU A 478 28.96 20.69 -2.92
C LEU A 478 30.24 20.23 -2.22
N SER A 479 30.26 19.02 -1.67
CA SER A 479 31.44 18.40 -1.05
C SER A 479 32.57 18.20 -2.06
N ASN A 480 32.24 17.78 -3.28
CA ASN A 480 33.22 17.66 -4.37
C ASN A 480 33.85 19.02 -4.77
N LYS A 481 33.25 20.14 -4.36
CA LYS A 481 33.75 21.50 -4.61
C LYS A 481 34.41 22.15 -3.39
N ILE A 482 34.10 21.67 -2.17
CA ILE A 482 34.56 22.25 -0.90
C ILE A 482 34.84 21.08 0.06
N ALA A 483 36.11 20.92 0.44
CA ALA A 483 36.70 19.73 1.09
C ALA A 483 36.19 19.36 2.51
N ALA A 484 34.96 19.71 2.91
CA ALA A 484 34.54 19.58 4.31
C ALA A 484 33.03 19.38 4.58
N LYS A 485 32.19 18.96 3.61
CA LYS A 485 30.75 18.71 3.89
C LYS A 485 30.39 17.23 3.81
N SER A 486 29.89 16.67 4.92
CA SER A 486 29.32 15.32 4.94
C SER A 486 28.07 15.24 4.04
N ILE A 487 27.90 14.11 3.35
CA ILE A 487 26.70 13.79 2.56
C ILE A 487 25.50 13.53 3.48
N THR A 488 25.78 13.13 4.74
CA THR A 488 24.80 12.81 5.77
C THR A 488 23.82 13.97 6.02
N LEU A 489 22.53 13.64 6.12
CA LEU A 489 21.48 14.59 6.46
C LEU A 489 21.25 14.60 7.98
N THR A 490 21.29 15.79 8.58
CA THR A 490 21.03 15.92 10.00
C THR A 490 19.58 15.65 10.35
N THR A 491 19.28 15.27 11.59
CA THR A 491 17.89 15.00 12.00
C THR A 491 16.93 16.16 11.72
N SER A 492 17.39 17.40 11.92
CA SER A 492 16.65 18.64 11.61
C SER A 492 16.43 18.85 10.11
N GLU A 493 17.44 18.58 9.28
CA GLU A 493 17.32 18.66 7.81
C GLU A 493 16.33 17.63 7.28
N GLN A 494 16.42 16.38 7.75
CA GLN A 494 15.52 15.30 7.39
C GLN A 494 14.06 15.69 7.69
N GLU A 495 13.77 16.10 8.92
CA GLU A 495 12.41 16.47 9.32
C GLU A 495 11.89 17.66 8.50
N LYS A 496 12.73 18.67 8.23
CA LYS A 496 12.35 19.82 7.40
C LYS A 496 11.96 19.40 5.98
N ILE A 497 12.73 18.49 5.37
CA ILE A 497 12.46 17.96 4.03
C ILE A 497 11.16 17.16 4.03
N ILE A 498 11.00 16.21 4.96
CA ILE A 498 9.78 15.40 5.09
C ILE A 498 8.57 16.31 5.29
N ARG A 499 8.69 17.39 6.09
CA ARG A 499 7.60 18.32 6.40
C ARG A 499 7.14 19.05 5.14
N ARG A 500 8.09 19.45 4.29
CA ARG A 500 7.80 20.07 3.00
C ARG A 500 7.02 19.11 2.09
N VAL A 501 7.47 17.87 1.96
CA VAL A 501 6.80 16.84 1.12
C VAL A 501 5.38 16.58 1.61
N VAL A 502 5.21 16.39 2.92
CA VAL A 502 3.91 16.15 3.56
C VAL A 502 2.96 17.34 3.40
N ASN A 503 3.45 18.57 3.57
CA ASN A 503 2.66 19.78 3.35
C ASN A 503 2.19 19.91 1.89
N GLN A 504 3.06 19.56 0.93
CA GLN A 504 2.69 19.54 -0.49
C GLN A 504 1.60 18.49 -0.75
N ARG A 505 1.78 17.28 -0.25
CA ARG A 505 0.80 16.20 -0.39
C ARG A 505 -0.57 16.57 0.18
N TRP A 506 -0.62 17.23 1.33
CA TRP A 506 -1.89 17.74 1.91
C TRP A 506 -2.59 18.75 0.99
N LYS A 507 -1.83 19.61 0.29
CA LYS A 507 -2.41 20.56 -0.69
C LYS A 507 -2.97 19.84 -1.91
N GLU A 508 -2.25 18.84 -2.42
CA GLU A 508 -2.63 18.06 -3.59
C GLU A 508 -3.92 17.24 -3.40
N LEU A 509 -4.31 16.93 -2.16
CA LEU A 509 -5.58 16.25 -1.86
C LEU A 509 -6.79 16.93 -2.52
N ASN A 510 -6.78 18.25 -2.66
CA ASN A 510 -7.90 18.99 -3.28
C ASN A 510 -8.18 18.58 -4.73
N ILE A 511 -7.17 18.02 -5.41
CA ILE A 511 -7.23 17.61 -6.81
C ILE A 511 -7.34 16.09 -6.93
N LEU A 512 -6.70 15.37 -6.00
CA LEU A 512 -6.50 13.93 -6.13
C LEU A 512 -7.66 13.07 -5.63
N ILE A 513 -8.51 13.57 -4.73
CA ILE A 513 -9.54 12.77 -4.07
C ILE A 513 -10.95 13.33 -4.29
N PRO A 514 -11.97 12.47 -4.40
CA PRO A 514 -13.35 12.89 -4.32
C PRO A 514 -13.68 13.42 -2.92
N TYR A 515 -14.69 14.28 -2.79
CA TYR A 515 -15.12 14.84 -1.50
C TYR A 515 -13.98 15.50 -0.68
N ALA A 516 -13.01 16.11 -1.35
CA ALA A 516 -11.78 16.60 -0.70
C ALA A 516 -12.04 17.54 0.49
N GLU A 517 -12.97 18.49 0.36
CA GLU A 517 -13.33 19.43 1.43
C GLU A 517 -13.91 18.70 2.68
N PRO A 518 -14.99 17.89 2.56
CA PRO A 518 -15.47 17.05 3.67
C PRO A 518 -14.40 16.14 4.28
N VAL A 519 -13.54 15.53 3.45
CA VAL A 519 -12.46 14.64 3.92
C VAL A 519 -11.44 15.41 4.74
N LYS A 520 -10.97 16.56 4.26
CA LYS A 520 -10.01 17.40 5.00
C LYS A 520 -10.59 17.88 6.31
N LYS A 521 -11.83 18.37 6.31
CA LYS A 521 -12.52 18.81 7.53
C LYS A 521 -12.63 17.67 8.55
N PHE A 522 -13.01 16.48 8.07
CA PHE A 522 -13.06 15.28 8.88
C PHE A 522 -11.69 14.94 9.49
N LEU A 523 -10.63 14.88 8.68
CA LEU A 523 -9.28 14.56 9.16
C LEU A 523 -8.75 15.60 10.16
N THR A 524 -9.05 16.89 9.97
CA THR A 524 -8.74 17.94 10.95
C THR A 524 -9.47 17.71 12.28
N LYS A 525 -10.74 17.31 12.27
CA LYS A 525 -11.46 16.96 13.50
C LYS A 525 -10.94 15.70 14.17
N VAL A 526 -10.57 14.68 13.39
CA VAL A 526 -9.87 13.49 13.91
C VAL A 526 -8.56 13.90 14.57
N GLN A 527 -7.82 14.84 13.97
CA GLN A 527 -6.60 15.39 14.55
C GLN A 527 -6.86 16.14 15.86
N GLU A 528 -7.84 17.05 15.92
CA GLU A 528 -8.17 17.79 17.15
C GLU A 528 -8.48 16.80 18.30
N PHE A 529 -9.25 15.76 18.00
CA PHE A 529 -9.53 14.66 18.91
C PHE A 529 -8.25 13.91 19.33
N ALA A 530 -7.47 13.42 18.37
CA ALA A 530 -6.26 12.64 18.60
C ALA A 530 -5.21 13.44 19.41
N PHE A 531 -5.04 14.72 19.10
CA PHE A 531 -4.13 15.63 19.79
C PHE A 531 -4.57 15.85 21.24
N LYS A 532 -5.86 16.12 21.47
CA LYS A 532 -6.42 16.28 22.81
C LYS A 532 -6.25 15.03 23.66
N GLU A 533 -6.44 13.84 23.09
CA GLU A 533 -6.31 12.57 23.81
C GLU A 533 -4.85 12.19 24.06
N THR A 534 -3.95 12.43 23.09
CA THR A 534 -2.52 12.13 23.20
C THR A 534 -1.83 13.00 24.24
N ASN A 535 -2.15 14.30 24.26
CA ASN A 535 -1.54 15.26 25.19
C ASN A 535 -2.25 15.33 26.54
N ARG A 536 -3.08 14.33 26.87
CA ARG A 536 -3.61 14.20 28.23
C ARG A 536 -2.45 13.97 29.18
N THR A 537 -2.52 14.63 30.32
CA THR A 537 -1.53 14.60 31.39
C THR A 537 -1.17 13.18 31.84
N THR A 538 -2.14 12.27 31.88
CA THR A 538 -1.95 10.86 32.27
C THR A 538 -1.51 9.94 31.15
N VAL A 539 -1.51 10.41 29.90
CA VAL A 539 -1.26 9.62 28.68
C VAL A 539 -1.95 8.25 28.77
N PRO A 540 -3.29 8.20 28.92
CA PRO A 540 -3.99 6.97 29.27
C PRO A 540 -3.83 5.86 28.21
N TYR A 541 -3.50 6.25 26.98
CA TYR A 541 -3.23 5.33 25.88
C TYR A 541 -1.87 5.65 25.25
N ALA A 542 -0.82 5.10 25.82
CA ALA A 542 0.54 5.21 25.27
C ALA A 542 0.70 4.31 24.02
N PRO A 543 1.55 4.66 23.04
CA PRO A 543 2.37 5.87 22.91
C PRO A 543 1.61 7.16 22.53
N GLY A 544 0.30 7.08 22.33
CA GLY A 544 -0.59 8.18 21.96
C GLY A 544 -1.85 7.66 21.27
N VAL A 545 -2.85 8.53 21.11
CA VAL A 545 -4.09 8.20 20.39
C VAL A 545 -3.98 8.70 18.95
N THR A 546 -3.96 7.76 18.01
CA THR A 546 -3.91 8.07 16.56
C THR A 546 -5.02 7.41 15.77
N GLY A 547 -5.91 6.67 16.44
CA GLY A 547 -7.04 6.02 15.81
C GLY A 547 -8.33 6.12 16.60
N PHE A 548 -9.42 5.70 15.97
CA PHE A 548 -10.75 5.64 16.55
C PHE A 548 -11.49 4.40 16.07
N ALA A 549 -12.45 3.94 16.86
CA ALA A 549 -13.40 2.90 16.46
C ALA A 549 -14.80 3.50 16.45
N ILE A 550 -15.64 3.02 15.54
CA ILE A 550 -17.04 3.46 15.49
C ILE A 550 -17.83 2.61 16.46
N LYS A 551 -18.53 3.25 17.42
CA LYS A 551 -19.33 2.53 18.40
C LYS A 551 -20.47 1.77 17.70
N ALA A 552 -20.59 0.48 17.98
CA ALA A 552 -21.67 -0.35 17.47
C ALA A 552 -23.05 0.20 17.93
N PRO A 553 -24.12 0.02 17.11
CA PRO A 553 -25.48 0.37 17.50
C PRO A 553 -25.89 -0.35 18.79
N ASN A 554 -26.74 0.29 19.60
CA ASN A 554 -27.13 -0.27 20.89
C ASN A 554 -28.31 -1.25 20.72
N ASN A 555 -27.99 -2.52 20.50
CA ASN A 555 -28.98 -3.58 20.22
C ASN A 555 -29.87 -3.98 21.42
N THR A 556 -29.71 -3.34 22.58
CA THR A 556 -30.50 -3.59 23.80
C THR A 556 -31.78 -2.74 23.88
N ARG A 557 -32.05 -1.91 22.88
CA ARG A 557 -33.30 -1.13 22.78
C ARG A 557 -34.44 -1.98 22.20
N LEU A 558 -35.68 -1.63 22.57
CA LEU A 558 -36.91 -2.27 22.06
C LEU A 558 -37.03 -2.23 20.52
N ILE A 559 -36.41 -1.22 19.89
CA ILE A 559 -36.19 -1.16 18.45
C ILE A 559 -34.67 -1.12 18.26
N PRO A 560 -34.05 -2.13 17.63
CA PRO A 560 -32.62 -2.12 17.33
C PRO A 560 -32.29 -0.92 16.45
N ASP A 561 -31.27 -0.14 16.82
CA ASP A 561 -30.76 0.92 15.94
C ASP A 561 -30.19 0.25 14.68
N GLU A 562 -30.60 0.70 13.49
CA GLU A 562 -29.99 0.24 12.24
C GLU A 562 -28.48 0.51 12.25
N HIS A 563 -27.71 -0.42 11.68
CA HIS A 563 -26.27 -0.23 11.54
C HIS A 563 -25.99 1.01 10.68
N TRP A 564 -25.08 1.88 11.13
CA TRP A 564 -24.81 3.16 10.45
C TRP A 564 -24.40 3.03 8.98
N LEU A 565 -23.86 1.87 8.57
CA LEU A 565 -23.56 1.57 7.16
C LEU A 565 -24.80 1.36 6.29
N GLU A 566 -25.94 0.96 6.86
CA GLU A 566 -27.17 0.74 6.11
C GLU A 566 -28.09 1.95 6.09
N ASN A 567 -27.89 2.88 7.00
CA ASN A 567 -28.73 4.05 7.14
C ASN A 567 -28.28 5.20 6.22
N GLU A 568 -29.16 5.63 5.30
CA GLU A 568 -28.89 6.68 4.30
C GLU A 568 -28.46 8.03 4.89
N ARG A 569 -28.86 8.32 6.14
CA ARG A 569 -28.44 9.53 6.88
C ARG A 569 -26.92 9.65 6.99
N PHE A 570 -26.21 8.52 7.02
CA PHE A 570 -24.76 8.48 7.15
C PHE A 570 -24.04 8.37 5.80
N SER A 571 -24.73 8.47 4.66
CA SER A 571 -24.13 8.42 3.31
C SER A 571 -22.92 9.34 3.15
N GLY A 572 -23.00 10.58 3.65
CA GLY A 572 -21.87 11.53 3.64
C GLY A 572 -20.65 11.02 4.43
N LEU A 573 -20.87 10.44 5.62
CA LEU A 573 -19.81 9.84 6.43
C LEU A 573 -19.23 8.58 5.77
N ILE A 574 -20.08 7.74 5.20
CA ILE A 574 -19.68 6.52 4.48
C ILE A 574 -18.76 6.90 3.30
N ASN A 575 -19.13 7.91 2.52
CA ASN A 575 -18.32 8.38 1.39
C ASN A 575 -16.98 8.95 1.85
N VAL A 576 -16.96 9.75 2.93
CA VAL A 576 -15.72 10.30 3.50
C VAL A 576 -14.80 9.19 4.01
N LEU A 577 -15.31 8.26 4.82
CA LEU A 577 -14.51 7.16 5.37
C LEU A 577 -14.01 6.22 4.28
N SER A 578 -14.86 5.87 3.31
CA SER A 578 -14.43 5.07 2.16
C SER A 578 -13.34 5.78 1.38
N THR A 579 -13.48 7.08 1.11
CA THR A 579 -12.44 7.85 0.42
C THR A 579 -11.13 7.83 1.22
N CYS A 580 -11.21 8.02 2.53
CA CYS A 580 -10.03 7.94 3.39
C CYS A 580 -9.32 6.59 3.31
N LEU A 581 -10.04 5.47 3.25
CA LEU A 581 -9.43 4.15 3.08
C LEU A 581 -8.86 3.97 1.66
N SER A 582 -9.64 4.32 0.64
CA SER A 582 -9.27 4.10 -0.77
C SER A 582 -7.99 4.83 -1.18
N TYR A 583 -7.77 6.02 -0.60
CA TYR A 583 -6.59 6.86 -0.86
C TYR A 583 -5.53 6.76 0.24
N ASN A 584 -5.60 5.74 1.11
CA ASN A 584 -4.64 5.50 2.19
C ASN A 584 -4.43 6.72 3.12
N LEU A 585 -5.50 7.42 3.46
CA LEU A 585 -5.50 8.48 4.50
C LEU A 585 -5.83 7.90 5.87
N LEU A 586 -6.61 6.81 5.90
CA LEU A 586 -6.84 6.00 7.09
C LEU A 586 -6.41 4.56 6.83
N GLU A 587 -5.86 3.94 7.86
CA GLU A 587 -5.56 2.50 7.90
C GLU A 587 -6.59 1.81 8.77
N LYS A 588 -7.28 0.81 8.22
CA LYS A 588 -8.19 -0.05 8.97
C LYS A 588 -7.40 -1.22 9.57
N ARG A 589 -7.53 -1.44 10.88
CA ARG A 589 -6.98 -2.61 11.59
C ARG A 589 -8.08 -3.27 12.41
N THR A 590 -8.21 -4.58 12.29
CA THR A 590 -9.14 -5.37 13.11
C THR A 590 -8.42 -5.82 14.39
N ILE A 591 -8.81 -5.26 15.54
CA ILE A 591 -8.16 -5.49 16.82
C ILE A 591 -9.11 -6.25 17.76
N LYS A 592 -8.59 -7.29 18.43
CA LYS A 592 -9.27 -7.96 19.54
C LYS A 592 -8.67 -7.43 20.85
N GLN A 593 -9.43 -6.63 21.60
CA GLN A 593 -8.98 -6.06 22.87
C GLN A 593 -9.87 -6.53 24.02
N GLY A 594 -9.28 -6.97 25.13
CA GLY A 594 -9.99 -7.38 26.35
C GLY A 594 -9.81 -8.86 26.71
N LYS A 595 -10.83 -9.45 27.34
CA LYS A 595 -10.81 -10.85 27.79
C LYS A 595 -10.79 -11.83 26.61
N ARG A 596 -10.32 -13.06 26.84
CA ARG A 596 -10.34 -14.16 25.87
C ARG A 596 -11.79 -14.35 25.36
N GLY A 597 -12.03 -14.07 24.07
CA GLY A 597 -13.38 -14.09 23.47
C GLY A 597 -13.99 -12.72 23.16
N ALA A 598 -13.29 -11.61 23.39
CA ALA A 598 -13.76 -10.28 23.00
C ALA A 598 -14.00 -10.17 21.47
N GLU A 599 -15.08 -9.49 21.10
CA GLU A 599 -15.41 -9.22 19.70
C GLU A 599 -14.31 -8.40 19.03
N ALA A 600 -14.05 -8.73 17.77
CA ALA A 600 -13.10 -7.98 16.96
C ALA A 600 -13.67 -6.61 16.63
N VAL A 601 -12.90 -5.56 16.88
CA VAL A 601 -13.28 -4.17 16.62
C VAL A 601 -12.43 -3.63 15.48
N ASP A 602 -13.08 -3.04 14.49
CA ASP A 602 -12.40 -2.33 13.42
C ASP A 602 -12.01 -0.92 13.90
N VAL A 603 -10.70 -0.67 13.91
CA VAL A 603 -10.09 0.59 14.33
C VAL A 603 -9.49 1.29 13.10
N PHE A 604 -9.79 2.57 12.96
CA PHE A 604 -9.30 3.43 11.89
C PHE A 604 -8.17 4.30 12.44
N TYR A 605 -6.95 4.09 11.98
CA TYR A 605 -5.77 4.89 12.34
C TYR A 605 -5.47 5.92 11.25
N LEU A 606 -4.99 7.10 11.65
CA LEU A 606 -4.42 8.05 10.71
C LEU A 606 -3.19 7.46 10.04
N ASN A 607 -3.07 7.62 8.72
CA ASN A 607 -1.82 7.36 8.03
C ASN A 607 -0.69 8.18 8.69
N ARG A 608 0.49 7.59 8.81
CA ARG A 608 1.61 8.15 9.55
C ARG A 608 2.17 9.44 8.94
N TRP A 609 2.04 9.64 7.63
CA TRP A 609 2.37 10.94 7.04
C TRP A 609 1.43 12.06 7.54
N LEU A 610 0.16 11.76 7.82
CA LEU A 610 -0.78 12.71 8.44
C LEU A 610 -0.41 12.96 9.90
N CYS A 611 0.07 11.95 10.62
CA CYS A 611 0.58 12.14 11.98
C CYS A 611 1.71 13.19 11.98
N MET A 612 2.60 13.14 10.99
CA MET A 612 3.66 14.14 10.83
C MET A 612 3.14 15.54 10.49
N TYR A 613 2.19 15.64 9.56
CA TYR A 613 1.50 16.90 9.23
C TYR A 613 0.88 17.55 10.46
N PHE A 614 0.24 16.73 11.29
CA PHE A 614 -0.51 17.14 12.48
C PHE A 614 0.30 17.13 13.78
N LYS A 615 1.60 16.85 13.72
CA LYS A 615 2.51 16.75 14.87
C LYS A 615 2.06 15.73 15.93
N LEU A 616 1.58 14.56 15.51
CA LEU A 616 1.17 13.41 16.34
C LEU A 616 2.24 12.29 16.37
N PRO A 617 2.26 11.42 17.40
CA PRO A 617 3.21 10.32 17.47
C PRO A 617 2.98 9.27 16.36
N LEU A 618 4.02 8.52 16.00
CA LEU A 618 3.96 7.51 14.93
C LEU A 618 3.49 6.12 15.38
N GLY A 619 3.22 5.92 16.67
CA GLY A 619 2.82 4.61 17.19
C GLY A 619 1.38 4.22 16.84
N TYR A 620 1.17 2.95 16.47
CA TYR A 620 -0.14 2.31 16.37
C TYR A 620 -0.62 1.88 17.76
N GLY A 621 -0.87 2.87 18.62
CA GLY A 621 -1.28 2.66 20.01
C GLY A 621 -2.77 2.85 20.23
N GLY A 622 -3.08 3.83 21.07
CA GLY A 622 -4.40 4.14 21.59
C GLY A 622 -5.46 4.46 20.55
N TRP A 623 -6.68 4.03 20.86
CA TRP A 623 -7.90 4.37 20.13
C TRP A 623 -9.07 4.49 21.11
N ARG A 624 -10.13 5.20 20.70
CA ARG A 624 -11.38 5.28 21.48
C ARG A 624 -12.60 5.10 20.60
N HIS A 625 -13.69 4.66 21.21
CA HIS A 625 -14.98 4.60 20.54
C HIS A 625 -15.58 6.00 20.37
N ILE A 626 -16.03 6.29 19.16
CA ILE A 626 -16.73 7.53 18.79
C ILE A 626 -18.09 7.14 18.19
N LYS A 627 -19.13 7.93 18.50
CA LYS A 627 -20.48 7.69 17.96
C LYS A 627 -20.53 8.08 16.48
N SER A 628 -21.26 7.33 15.67
CA SER A 628 -21.48 7.65 14.25
C SER A 628 -22.07 9.06 14.06
N ASP A 629 -23.00 9.49 14.91
CA ASP A 629 -23.57 10.85 14.90
C ASP A 629 -22.53 11.95 15.10
N GLU A 630 -21.51 11.69 15.93
CA GLU A 630 -20.43 12.64 16.20
C GLU A 630 -19.49 12.72 15.00
N LEU A 631 -19.11 11.57 14.42
CA LEU A 631 -18.31 11.51 13.21
C LEU A 631 -19.02 12.17 12.01
N LEU A 632 -20.33 12.03 11.89
CA LEU A 632 -21.12 12.71 10.86
C LEU A 632 -21.08 14.25 11.01
N LYS A 633 -20.94 14.77 12.24
CA LYS A 633 -20.75 16.22 12.44
C LYS A 633 -19.36 16.66 11.97
N TRP A 634 -18.36 15.79 12.01
CA TRP A 634 -17.00 16.11 11.58
C TRP A 634 -16.85 16.23 10.07
N THR A 635 -17.78 15.67 9.29
CA THR A 635 -17.78 15.79 7.82
C THR A 635 -18.46 17.07 7.32
N LYS A 636 -19.14 17.82 8.20
CA LYS A 636 -19.94 19.00 7.85
C LYS A 636 -19.20 20.27 8.12
#